data_AF-A0A3C1FSA0-F1
#
_entry.id   AF-A0A3C1FSA0-F1
#
_cell.length_a   1.000
_cell.length_b   1.000
_cell.length_c   1.000
_cell.angle_alpha   90.00
_cell.angle_beta   90.00
_cell.angle_gamma   90.00
#
_symmetry.space_group_name_H-M   'P 1'
#
loop_
_entity.id
_entity.type
_entity.pdbx_description
1 polymer ?
#
loop_
_entity_poly.entity_id
_entity_poly.type
_entity_poly.pdbx_seq_one_letter_code
_entity_poly.pdbx_strand_id
1 'polypeptide(L)'
;ASVSGTAAIWLARRGAEIGELYKDNTWMVTEAFRSLLKTTAQGRPSDAPDETDTGILDAKALVEADLPDPATLKFEDRESRDMWG
;
A
#
# COMPACT_ATOMS: atom_id res chain seq x y z
N ALA A 1 -11.71 6.62 -5.68
CA ALA A 1 -11.65 6.05 -7.05
C ALA A 1 -10.21 5.81 -7.54
N SER A 2 -9.27 6.74 -7.33
CA SER A 2 -7.90 6.60 -7.85
C SER A 2 -7.12 5.44 -7.23
N VAL A 3 -7.14 5.29 -5.90
CA VAL A 3 -6.42 4.20 -5.19
C VAL A 3 -6.90 2.82 -5.62
N SER A 4 -8.22 2.63 -5.75
CA SER A 4 -8.81 1.35 -6.19
C SER A 4 -8.43 1.01 -7.63
N GLY A 5 -8.34 2.01 -8.53
CA GLY A 5 -7.85 1.82 -9.89
C GLY A 5 -6.38 1.40 -9.92
N THR A 6 -5.54 2.06 -9.13
CA THR A 6 -4.12 1.70 -8.98
C THR A 6 -3.95 0.29 -8.40
N ALA A 7 -4.77 -0.11 -7.42
CA ALA A 7 -4.76 -1.46 -6.86
C ALA A 7 -5.07 -2.52 -7.93
N ALA A 8 -6.08 -2.27 -8.76
CA ALA A 8 -6.42 -3.18 -9.85
C ALA A 8 -5.26 -3.31 -10.87
N ILE A 9 -4.61 -2.21 -11.22
CA ILE A 9 -3.45 -2.21 -12.13
C ILE A 9 -2.27 -2.96 -11.49
N TRP A 10 -1.98 -2.72 -10.21
CA TRP A 10 -0.92 -3.39 -9.47
C TRP A 10 -1.12 -4.91 -9.43
N LEU A 11 -2.33 -5.37 -9.08
CA LEU A 11 -2.70 -6.79 -9.08
C LEU A 11 -2.64 -7.40 -10.48
N ALA A 12 -3.11 -6.68 -11.51
CA ALA A 12 -3.05 -7.17 -12.89
C ALA A 12 -1.60 -7.33 -13.40
N ARG A 13 -0.70 -6.42 -13.02
CA ARG A 13 0.69 -6.42 -13.47
C ARG A 13 1.57 -7.41 -12.70
N ARG A 14 1.42 -7.49 -11.37
CA ARG A 14 2.31 -8.26 -10.48
C ARG A 14 1.65 -9.50 -9.88
N GLY A 15 0.42 -9.84 -10.29
CA GLY A 15 -0.40 -10.89 -9.66
C GLY A 15 0.27 -12.25 -9.54
N ALA A 16 1.05 -12.68 -10.54
CA ALA A 16 1.80 -13.94 -10.48
C ALA A 16 2.91 -13.90 -9.41
N GLU A 17 3.69 -12.82 -9.36
CA GLU A 17 4.76 -12.64 -8.37
C GLU A 17 4.20 -12.48 -6.95
N ILE A 18 3.10 -11.74 -6.80
CA ILE A 18 2.36 -11.59 -5.54
C ILE A 18 1.86 -12.97 -5.08
N GLY A 19 1.30 -13.75 -6.01
CA GLY A 19 0.80 -15.09 -5.74
C GLY A 19 1.86 -16.03 -5.21
N GLU A 20 3.07 -16.00 -5.78
CA GLU A 20 4.20 -16.82 -5.31
C GLU A 20 4.81 -16.30 -3.99
N LEU A 21 5.03 -14.99 -3.90
CA LEU A 21 5.74 -14.36 -2.77
C LEU A 21 4.90 -14.36 -1.48
N TYR A 22 3.58 -14.23 -1.59
CA TYR A 22 2.66 -14.13 -0.45
C TYR A 22 1.68 -15.31 -0.35
N LYS A 23 1.97 -16.44 -1.03
CA LYS A 23 1.07 -17.61 -1.14
C LYS A 23 0.50 -18.10 0.18
N ASP A 24 1.29 -18.03 1.26
CA ASP A 24 0.93 -18.59 2.56
C ASP A 24 0.07 -17.63 3.40
N ASN A 25 0.01 -16.35 3.02
CA ASN A 25 -0.56 -15.29 3.85
C ASN A 25 -1.22 -14.19 3.01
N THR A 26 -2.52 -14.32 2.75
CA THR A 26 -3.28 -13.35 1.94
C THR A 26 -3.30 -11.94 2.54
N TRP A 27 -3.16 -11.80 3.86
CA TRP A 27 -3.07 -10.49 4.52
C TRP A 27 -1.83 -9.69 4.08
N MET A 28 -0.74 -10.37 3.71
CA MET A 28 0.50 -9.71 3.26
C MET A 28 0.31 -8.95 1.95
N VAL A 29 -0.63 -9.37 1.09
CA VAL A 29 -0.93 -8.66 -0.15
C VAL A 29 -1.46 -7.25 0.15
N THR A 30 -2.36 -7.14 1.12
CA THR A 30 -2.93 -5.86 1.55
C THR A 30 -1.86 -4.97 2.21
N GLU A 31 -1.03 -5.56 3.07
CA GLU A 31 0.03 -4.81 3.77
C GLU A 31 1.18 -4.40 2.84
N ALA A 32 1.53 -5.22 1.86
CA ALA A 32 2.47 -4.86 0.81
C ALA A 32 1.96 -3.65 0.02
N PHE A 33 0.70 -3.68 -0.42
CA PHE A 33 0.10 -2.56 -1.13
C PHE A 33 0.04 -1.28 -0.27
N ARG A 34 -0.33 -1.42 1.01
CA ARG A 34 -0.34 -0.30 1.97
C ARG A 34 1.07 0.25 2.18
N SER A 35 2.08 -0.60 2.34
CA SER A 35 3.46 -0.18 2.51
C SER A 35 3.92 0.64 1.29
N LEU A 36 3.68 0.13 0.07
CA LEU A 36 4.00 0.84 -1.16
C LEU A 36 3.24 2.16 -1.29
N LEU A 37 1.94 2.20 -0.95
CA LEU A 37 1.17 3.45 -0.93
C LEU A 37 1.83 4.53 -0.07
N LYS A 38 2.39 4.15 1.08
CA LYS A 38 3.03 5.09 2.01
C LYS A 38 4.43 5.50 1.52
N THR A 39 5.21 4.57 0.98
CA THR A 39 6.61 4.81 0.61
C THR A 39 6.76 5.50 -0.75
N THR A 40 5.82 5.29 -1.67
CA THR A 40 5.85 5.91 -3.00
C THR A 40 5.03 7.20 -3.08
N ALA A 41 4.31 7.57 -2.01
CA ALA A 41 3.55 8.81 -2.01
C ALA A 41 4.45 10.02 -2.23
N GLN A 42 3.97 10.97 -3.04
CA GLN A 42 4.65 12.24 -3.21
C GLN A 42 4.42 13.10 -1.97
N GLY A 43 5.50 13.75 -1.52
CA GLY A 43 5.46 14.70 -0.43
C GLY A 43 4.44 15.81 -0.69
N ARG A 44 3.80 16.27 0.38
CA ARG A 44 2.81 17.33 0.31
C ARG A 44 3.49 18.67 -0.05
N PRO A 45 2.83 19.54 -0.84
CA PRO A 45 3.12 20.97 -0.80
C PRO A 45 3.02 21.48 0.65
N SER A 46 3.90 22.40 1.04
CA SER A 46 4.02 22.92 2.42
C SER A 46 2.72 23.54 2.94
N ASP A 47 1.83 23.91 2.03
CA ASP A 47 0.67 24.77 2.14
C ASP A 47 -0.69 24.04 2.06
N ALA A 48 -0.70 22.70 1.93
CA ALA A 48 -1.96 21.94 1.97
C ALA A 48 -2.45 21.67 3.41
N PRO A 49 -3.76 21.48 3.63
CA PRO A 49 -4.33 21.17 4.94
C PRO A 49 -3.91 19.78 5.47
N ASP A 50 -3.93 19.61 6.79
CA ASP A 50 -3.43 18.43 7.53
C ASP A 50 -4.30 17.17 7.44
N GLU A 51 -5.12 17.07 6.39
CA GLU A 51 -6.16 16.04 6.28
C GLU A 51 -5.69 14.75 5.60
N THR A 52 -4.42 14.67 5.15
CA THR A 52 -3.88 13.49 4.45
C THR A 52 -2.59 12.98 5.10
N ASP A 53 -2.72 11.91 5.90
CA ASP A 53 -1.67 11.30 6.73
C ASP A 53 -0.40 10.84 5.99
N THR A 54 -0.42 10.71 4.65
CA THR A 54 0.71 10.09 3.93
C THR A 54 1.07 10.70 2.57
N GLY A 55 0.46 11.81 2.18
CA GLY A 55 0.79 12.52 0.93
C GLY A 55 -0.10 12.13 -0.27
N ILE A 56 0.36 12.48 -1.48
CA ILE A 56 -0.39 12.31 -2.74
C ILE A 56 0.01 10.98 -3.40
N LEU A 57 -0.97 10.22 -3.88
CA LEU A 57 -0.76 8.96 -4.60
C LEU A 57 0.14 9.13 -5.84
N ASP A 58 1.30 8.48 -5.86
CA ASP A 58 2.10 8.24 -7.07
C ASP A 58 1.79 6.86 -7.65
N ALA A 59 0.79 6.79 -8.53
CA ALA A 59 0.34 5.52 -9.09
C ALA A 59 1.43 4.83 -9.94
N LYS A 60 2.30 5.60 -10.61
CA LYS A 60 3.36 5.04 -11.44
C LYS A 60 4.44 4.42 -10.56
N ALA A 61 4.95 5.19 -9.59
CA ALA A 61 5.96 4.70 -8.68
C ALA A 61 5.48 3.47 -7.90
N LEU A 62 4.21 3.45 -7.47
CA LEU A 62 3.62 2.30 -6.78
C LEU A 62 3.64 1.03 -7.66
N VAL A 63 3.13 1.14 -8.88
CA VAL A 63 2.97 -0.03 -9.78
C VAL A 63 4.33 -0.53 -10.30
N GLU A 64 5.34 0.33 -10.35
CA GLU A 64 6.71 -0.01 -10.78
C GLU A 64 7.63 -0.47 -9.64
N ALA A 65 7.27 -0.20 -8.38
CA ALA A 65 8.08 -0.57 -7.23
C ALA A 65 8.28 -2.09 -7.08
N ASP A 66 9.40 -2.46 -6.47
CA ASP A 66 9.64 -3.84 -6.07
C ASP A 66 8.69 -4.27 -4.96
N LEU A 67 8.33 -5.56 -4.96
CA LEU A 67 7.49 -6.13 -3.92
C LEU A 67 8.24 -6.14 -2.59
N PRO A 68 7.63 -5.64 -1.49
CA PRO A 68 8.23 -5.72 -0.16
C PRO A 68 8.57 -7.16 0.23
N ASP A 69 9.67 -7.32 0.97
CA ASP A 69 10.03 -8.61 1.55
C ASP A 69 8.96 -9.04 2.58
N PRO A 70 8.36 -10.24 2.45
CA PRO A 70 7.40 -10.78 3.42
C PRO A 70 7.85 -10.68 4.88
N ALA A 71 9.15 -10.83 5.16
CA ALA A 71 9.69 -10.78 6.52
C ALA A 71 9.61 -9.37 7.15
N THR A 72 9.40 -8.33 6.35
CA THR A 72 9.32 -6.93 6.80
C THR A 72 7.88 -6.46 7.04
N LEU A 73 6.90 -7.21 6.55
CA LEU A 73 5.48 -6.86 6.66
C LEU A 73 4.97 -7.18 8.07
N LYS A 74 4.14 -6.27 8.59
CA LYS A 74 3.46 -6.43 9.88
C LYS A 74 1.96 -6.44 9.65
N PHE A 75 1.27 -7.38 10.27
CA PHE A 75 -0.18 -7.40 10.27
C PHE A 75 -0.69 -6.20 11.09
N GLU A 76 -1.36 -5.26 10.45
CA GLU A 76 -1.98 -4.12 11.13
C GLU A 76 -3.43 -4.50 11.45
N ASP A 77 -3.69 -4.91 12.70
CA ASP A 77 -5.04 -5.21 13.16
C ASP A 77 -5.84 -3.90 13.29
N ARG A 78 -6.78 -3.71 12.37
CA ARG A 78 -7.52 -2.46 12.23
C ARG A 78 -8.59 -2.28 13.30
N GLU A 79 -9.01 -3.34 14.00
CA GLU A 79 -10.01 -3.26 15.08
C GLU A 79 -9.47 -2.60 16.35
N SER A 80 -8.15 -2.65 16.56
CA SER A 80 -7.54 -2.04 17.76
C SER A 80 -7.44 -0.51 17.72
N ARG A 81 -7.58 0.12 16.53
CA ARG A 81 -7.42 1.57 16.37
C ARG A 81 -8.70 2.37 16.65
N ASP A 82 -9.87 1.75 16.49
CA ASP A 82 -11.17 2.41 16.62
C ASP A 82 -11.81 2.24 18.02
N MET A 83 -11.24 1.42 18.91
CA MET A 83 -11.76 1.21 20.27
C MET A 83 -11.23 2.19 21.34
N TRP A 84 -10.25 3.04 21.01
CA TRP A 84 -9.68 4.04 21.94
C TRP A 84 -9.32 5.38 21.27
N GLY A 85 -9.92 5.69 20.12
CA GLY A 85 -9.75 6.95 19.38
C GLY A 85 -10.86 7.96 19.62
#